data_AF-A0A955XGT5-F1
#
_entry.id   AF-A0A955XGT5-F1
#
_cell.length_a   1.000
_cell.length_b   1.000
_cell.length_c   1.000
_cell.angle_alpha   90.00
_cell.angle_beta   90.00
_cell.angle_gamma   90.00
#
_symmetry.space_group_name_H-M   'P 1'
#
loop_
_entity.id
_entity.type
_entity.pdbx_description
1 polymer ?
#
loop_
_entity_poly.entity_id
_entity_poly.type
_entity_poly.pdbx_seq_one_letter_code
_entity_poly.pdbx_strand_id
1 'polypeptide(L)'
;ARFLKMGGEIRFDDPSPELLKNYFERSLPVLAGLSATYLYKSKRERTGAMGESIFDDLRGKPMGHFVVLAGMERKQVLVADPYQDNPYSRDHYYHVPVGRLINSILLGIVTYDANLLIISPDPIP
;
A
#
# COMPACT_ATOMS: atom_id res chain seq x y z
N ALA A 1 8.30 6.11 -21.01
CA ALA A 1 9.53 5.91 -20.22
C ALA A 1 10.11 7.21 -19.63
N ARG A 2 9.29 8.16 -19.14
CA ARG A 2 9.80 9.42 -18.55
C ARG A 2 10.59 9.17 -17.26
N PHE A 3 10.12 8.25 -16.42
CA PHE A 3 10.78 7.85 -15.16
C PHE A 3 12.23 7.40 -15.38
N LEU A 4 12.45 6.41 -16.25
CA LEU A 4 13.80 5.93 -16.58
C LEU A 4 14.70 7.03 -17.17
N LYS A 5 14.14 7.88 -18.05
CA LYS A 5 14.89 9.01 -18.64
C LYS A 5 15.32 10.06 -17.61
N MET A 6 14.63 10.15 -16.49
CA MET A 6 14.95 11.05 -15.38
C MET A 6 15.85 10.38 -14.32
N GLY A 7 16.45 9.22 -14.63
CA GLY A 7 17.35 8.50 -13.72
C GLY A 7 16.64 7.53 -12.77
N GLY A 8 15.33 7.31 -12.92
CA GLY A 8 14.62 6.30 -12.15
C GLY A 8 15.06 4.88 -12.51
N GLU A 9 15.08 4.00 -11.53
CA GLU A 9 15.45 2.59 -11.67
C GLU A 9 14.24 1.68 -11.47
N ILE A 10 14.14 0.59 -12.24
CA ILE A 10 13.16 -0.47 -12.02
C ILE A 10 13.88 -1.65 -11.41
N ARG A 11 13.41 -2.09 -10.25
CA ARG A 11 13.86 -3.30 -9.56
C ARG A 11 12.74 -4.32 -9.58
N PHE A 12 13.11 -5.58 -9.71
CA PHE A 12 12.17 -6.69 -9.73
C PHE A 12 12.49 -7.63 -8.57
N ASP A 13 11.82 -7.39 -7.46
CA ASP A 13 11.99 -8.12 -6.20
C ASP A 13 10.63 -8.56 -5.67
N ASP A 14 10.60 -9.68 -4.96
CA ASP A 14 9.41 -10.14 -4.25
C ASP A 14 9.22 -9.32 -2.95
N PRO A 15 8.00 -8.78 -2.69
CA PRO A 15 7.70 -8.13 -1.42
C PRO A 15 7.91 -9.07 -0.23
N SER A 16 8.89 -8.74 0.61
CA SER A 16 9.23 -9.50 1.82
C SER A 16 9.38 -8.57 3.03
N PRO A 17 9.24 -9.10 4.27
CA PRO A 17 9.54 -8.33 5.48
C PRO A 17 10.95 -7.74 5.44
N GLU A 18 11.92 -8.51 4.96
CA GLU A 18 13.33 -8.15 4.86
C GLU A 18 13.54 -7.01 3.85
N LEU A 19 12.88 -7.06 2.69
CA LEU A 19 12.92 -5.97 1.70
C LEU A 19 12.45 -4.65 2.31
N LEU A 20 11.30 -4.65 2.98
CA LEU A 20 10.75 -3.45 3.61
C LEU A 20 11.67 -2.94 4.73
N LYS A 21 12.17 -3.85 5.58
CA LYS A 21 13.11 -3.53 6.67
C LYS A 21 14.38 -2.85 6.14
N ASN A 22 14.96 -3.33 5.05
CA ASN A 22 16.15 -2.74 4.43
C ASN A 22 15.96 -1.28 4.01
N TYR A 23 14.77 -0.92 3.51
CA TYR A 23 14.44 0.48 3.18
C TYR A 23 14.23 1.33 4.44
N PHE A 24 13.49 0.80 5.43
CA PHE A 24 13.24 1.53 6.68
C PHE A 24 14.51 1.79 7.49
N GLU A 25 15.46 0.85 7.51
CA GLU A 25 16.77 1.04 8.17
C GLU A 25 17.59 2.18 7.55
N ARG A 26 17.29 2.54 6.30
CA ARG A 26 17.88 3.69 5.59
C ARG A 26 17.05 4.95 5.72
N SER A 27 16.03 4.96 6.58
CA SER A 27 15.05 6.05 6.72
C SER A 27 14.32 6.38 5.42
N LEU A 28 14.09 5.38 4.56
CA LEU A 28 13.38 5.53 3.30
C LEU A 28 11.94 5.02 3.46
N PRO A 29 10.92 5.91 3.50
CA PRO A 29 9.53 5.49 3.47
C PRO A 29 9.17 4.93 2.10
N VAL A 30 8.19 4.02 2.08
CA VAL A 30 7.78 3.32 0.85
C VAL A 30 6.34 3.69 0.52
N LEU A 31 6.10 4.27 -0.66
CA LEU A 31 4.75 4.40 -1.20
C LEU A 31 4.33 3.06 -1.79
N ALA A 32 3.23 2.50 -1.30
CA ALA A 32 2.75 1.19 -1.69
C ALA A 32 1.33 1.28 -2.26
N GLY A 33 1.14 0.74 -3.46
CA GLY A 33 -0.19 0.36 -3.96
C GLY A 33 -0.61 -0.97 -3.37
N LEU A 34 -1.84 -1.07 -2.89
CA LEU A 34 -2.37 -2.28 -2.25
C LEU A 34 -3.89 -2.42 -2.42
N SER A 35 -4.40 -3.62 -2.12
CA SER A 35 -5.83 -3.85 -1.99
C SER A 35 -6.35 -3.31 -0.65
N ALA A 36 -7.08 -2.20 -0.67
CA ALA A 36 -7.78 -1.65 0.50
C ALA A 36 -8.84 -2.63 1.02
N THR A 37 -9.60 -3.27 0.12
CA THR A 37 -10.60 -4.29 0.52
C THR A 37 -9.95 -5.38 1.36
N TYR A 38 -8.80 -5.90 0.91
CA TYR A 38 -8.07 -6.87 1.70
C TYR A 38 -7.50 -6.21 2.96
N LEU A 39 -6.74 -5.11 2.86
CA LEU A 39 -6.11 -4.49 4.03
C LEU A 39 -7.12 -4.28 5.16
N TYR A 40 -8.21 -3.55 4.88
CA TYR A 40 -9.25 -3.11 5.81
C TYR A 40 -10.21 -4.20 6.29
N LYS A 41 -10.20 -5.40 5.70
CA LYS A 41 -11.29 -6.39 5.90
C LYS A 41 -12.67 -5.81 5.56
N SER A 42 -12.73 -4.91 4.59
CA SER A 42 -13.98 -4.26 4.21
C SER A 42 -14.69 -5.06 3.13
N LYS A 43 -15.96 -4.72 2.92
CA LYS A 43 -16.66 -5.21 1.74
C LYS A 43 -16.04 -4.67 0.47
N ARG A 44 -16.31 -5.35 -0.64
CA ARG A 44 -16.07 -4.81 -1.99
C ARG A 44 -16.97 -3.61 -2.25
N GLU A 45 -16.63 -2.79 -3.24
CA GLU A 45 -17.34 -1.54 -3.53
C GLU A 45 -17.93 -1.54 -4.94
N ARG A 46 -19.10 -0.93 -5.09
CA ARG A 46 -19.66 -0.56 -6.39
C ARG A 46 -20.19 0.85 -6.34
N THR A 47 -20.17 1.51 -7.49
CA THR A 47 -20.82 2.80 -7.68
C THR A 47 -22.34 2.64 -7.72
N GLY A 48 -23.03 3.39 -6.89
CA GLY A 48 -24.48 3.50 -6.87
C GLY A 48 -25.03 4.41 -7.98
N ALA A 49 -26.34 4.58 -8.00
CA ALA A 49 -27.01 5.30 -9.09
C ALA A 49 -26.70 6.81 -9.08
N MET A 50 -26.33 7.36 -7.92
CA MET A 50 -25.97 8.78 -7.76
C MET A 50 -24.45 8.99 -7.66
N GLY A 51 -23.65 7.98 -8.02
CA GLY A 51 -22.18 8.04 -7.94
C GLY A 51 -21.62 7.74 -6.55
N GLU A 52 -22.46 7.36 -5.60
CA GLU A 52 -22.06 7.04 -4.24
C GLU A 52 -21.36 5.68 -4.14
N SER A 53 -20.43 5.55 -3.20
CA SER A 53 -19.82 4.26 -2.88
C SER A 53 -20.77 3.38 -2.09
N ILE A 54 -21.06 2.18 -2.60
CA ILE A 54 -21.87 1.17 -1.92
C ILE A 54 -21.01 -0.07 -1.65
N PHE A 55 -20.88 -0.40 -0.37
CA PHE A 55 -20.21 -1.61 0.12
C PHE A 55 -21.10 -2.85 -0.10
N ASP A 56 -20.69 -3.73 -1.01
CA ASP A 56 -21.45 -4.90 -1.48
C ASP A 56 -20.52 -6.08 -1.76
N ASP A 57 -20.55 -7.11 -0.91
CA ASP A 57 -19.66 -8.26 -1.00
C ASP A 57 -19.92 -9.16 -2.20
N LEU A 58 -21.08 -9.07 -2.86
CA LEU A 58 -21.44 -9.94 -3.97
C LEU A 58 -21.26 -9.25 -5.32
N ARG A 59 -21.71 -8.00 -5.41
CA ARG A 59 -21.74 -7.23 -6.67
C ARG A 59 -20.59 -6.23 -6.78
N GLY A 60 -19.87 -5.96 -5.69
CA GLY A 60 -18.76 -5.03 -5.65
C GLY A 60 -17.50 -5.56 -6.34
N LYS A 61 -16.58 -4.64 -6.63
CA LYS A 61 -15.21 -4.91 -7.05
C LYS A 61 -14.24 -4.59 -5.90
N PRO A 62 -13.08 -5.26 -5.82
CA PRO A 62 -12.04 -4.89 -4.88
C PRO A 62 -11.59 -3.44 -5.11
N MET A 63 -11.32 -2.74 -4.02
CA MET A 63 -10.79 -1.38 -4.02
C MET A 63 -9.27 -1.42 -3.87
N GLY A 64 -8.61 -0.61 -4.71
CA GLY A 64 -7.19 -0.31 -4.60
C GLY A 64 -6.99 0.91 -3.70
N HIS A 65 -5.79 1.06 -3.14
CA HIS A 65 -5.42 2.21 -2.34
C HIS A 65 -3.91 2.42 -2.31
N PHE A 66 -3.49 3.66 -2.09
CA PHE A 66 -2.09 4.03 -1.90
C PHE A 66 -1.85 4.53 -0.49
N VAL A 67 -0.84 3.96 0.17
CA VAL A 67 -0.42 4.34 1.53
C VAL A 67 1.08 4.53 1.58
N VAL A 68 1.56 5.26 2.60
CA VAL A 68 2.99 5.36 2.89
C VAL A 68 3.34 4.44 4.06
N LEU A 69 4.32 3.57 3.85
CA LEU A 69 4.90 2.72 4.89
C LEU A 69 6.07 3.47 5.51
N ALA A 70 5.95 3.82 6.79
CA ALA A 70 6.84 4.77 7.45
C ALA A 70 7.86 4.12 8.40
N GLY A 71 7.78 2.81 8.60
CA GLY A 71 8.72 2.08 9.47
C GLY A 71 8.20 0.71 9.86
N MET A 72 9.04 -0.07 10.54
CA MET A 72 8.68 -1.41 11.01
C MET A 72 9.27 -1.67 12.39
N GLU A 73 8.43 -2.09 13.33
CA GLU A 73 8.84 -2.58 14.64
C GLU A 73 8.39 -4.05 14.78
N ARG A 74 9.35 -4.95 15.04
CA ARG A 74 9.11 -6.40 15.11
C ARG A 74 8.45 -6.93 13.83
N LYS A 75 7.15 -7.25 13.87
CA LYS A 75 6.34 -7.73 12.75
C LYS A 75 5.19 -6.79 12.40
N GLN A 76 5.28 -5.53 12.83
CA GLN A 76 4.28 -4.50 12.59
C GLN A 76 4.89 -3.39 11.75
N VAL A 77 4.20 -3.00 10.68
CA VAL A 77 4.58 -1.87 9.82
C VAL A 77 3.69 -0.69 10.17
N LEU A 78 4.30 0.47 10.38
CA LEU A 78 3.60 1.73 10.55
C LEU A 78 3.11 2.21 9.18
N VAL A 79 1.79 2.33 9.05
CA VAL A 79 1.13 2.82 7.84
C VAL A 79 0.64 4.24 8.10
N ALA A 80 0.96 5.14 7.17
CA ALA A 80 0.39 6.47 7.05
C ALA A 80 -0.60 6.46 5.88
N ASP A 81 -1.88 6.58 6.21
CA ASP A 81 -3.00 6.37 5.31
C ASP A 81 -3.75 7.70 5.06
N PRO A 82 -3.81 8.20 3.81
CA PRO A 82 -4.49 9.46 3.52
C PRO A 82 -6.01 9.39 3.67
N TYR A 83 -6.60 8.19 3.76
CA TYR A 83 -8.05 8.03 3.88
C TYR A 83 -8.52 8.32 5.31
N GLN A 84 -9.28 9.41 5.46
CA GLN A 84 -9.78 9.88 6.77
C GLN A 84 -10.70 8.87 7.44
N ASP A 85 -11.51 8.15 6.65
CA ASP A 85 -12.47 7.18 7.15
C ASP A 85 -11.91 5.74 7.16
N ASN A 86 -10.58 5.58 7.18
CA ASN A 86 -9.98 4.26 7.34
C ASN A 86 -10.45 3.63 8.67
N PRO A 87 -10.69 2.31 8.72
CA PRO A 87 -11.28 1.67 9.90
C PRO A 87 -10.30 1.48 11.07
N TYR A 88 -9.03 1.87 10.92
CA TYR A 88 -7.98 1.57 11.88
C TYR A 88 -7.57 2.75 12.76
N SER A 89 -7.65 3.98 12.25
CA SER A 89 -7.21 5.18 12.96
C SER A 89 -7.94 6.43 12.50
N ARG A 90 -8.15 7.36 13.43
CA ARG A 90 -8.66 8.72 13.14
C ARG A 90 -7.57 9.70 12.77
N ASP A 91 -6.32 9.40 13.13
CA ASP A 91 -5.17 10.31 12.96
C ASP A 91 -4.28 9.88 11.79
N HIS A 92 -4.79 9.06 10.85
CA HIS A 92 -4.08 8.56 9.65
C HIS A 92 -2.96 7.55 9.89
N TYR A 93 -2.51 7.34 11.13
CA TYR A 93 -1.42 6.41 11.45
C TYR A 93 -1.92 5.18 12.19
N TYR A 94 -1.52 3.99 11.74
CA TYR A 94 -1.80 2.73 12.42
C TYR A 94 -0.75 1.65 12.10
N HIS A 95 -0.67 0.64 12.96
CA HIS A 95 0.22 -0.50 12.77
C HIS A 95 -0.52 -1.67 12.12
N VAL A 96 0.12 -2.29 11.11
CA VAL A 96 -0.40 -3.46 10.41
C VAL A 96 0.59 -4.62 10.52
N PRO A 97 0.13 -5.85 10.81
CA PRO A 97 1.01 -7.01 10.74
C PRO A 97 1.65 -7.13 9.35
N VAL A 98 2.97 -7.30 9.27
CA VAL A 98 3.71 -7.28 7.99
C VAL A 98 3.17 -8.29 6.97
N GLY A 99 2.75 -9.49 7.42
CA GLY A 99 2.12 -10.47 6.54
C GLY A 99 0.76 -10.02 5.99
N ARG A 100 -0.03 -9.28 6.79
CA ARG A 100 -1.29 -8.68 6.31
C ARG A 100 -1.02 -7.65 5.23
N LEU A 101 -0.01 -6.81 5.46
CA LEU A 101 0.39 -5.75 4.55
C LEU A 101 0.93 -6.33 3.22
N ILE A 102 1.87 -7.27 3.28
CA ILE A 102 2.43 -7.91 2.07
C ILE A 102 1.33 -8.56 1.24
N ASN A 103 0.44 -9.32 1.88
CA ASN A 103 -0.70 -9.92 1.19
C ASN A 103 -1.62 -8.87 0.55
N SER A 104 -1.80 -7.70 1.19
CA SER A 104 -2.58 -6.61 0.59
C SER A 104 -1.89 -6.00 -0.63
N ILE A 105 -0.56 -5.85 -0.62
CA ILE A 105 0.23 -5.36 -1.76
C ILE A 105 0.15 -6.35 -2.93
N LEU A 106 0.36 -7.63 -2.66
CA LEU A 106 0.27 -8.69 -3.68
C LEU A 106 -1.12 -8.76 -4.32
N LEU A 107 -2.18 -8.64 -3.52
CA LEU A 107 -3.57 -8.60 -4.02
C LEU A 107 -3.92 -7.30 -4.73
N GLY A 108 -3.13 -6.24 -4.54
CA GLY A 108 -3.31 -4.97 -5.23
C GLY A 108 -3.11 -5.09 -6.76
N ILE A 109 -2.49 -6.17 -7.27
CA ILE A 109 -2.45 -6.44 -8.72
C ILE A 109 -3.84 -6.52 -9.35
N VAL A 110 -4.85 -6.96 -8.59
CA VAL A 110 -6.25 -7.03 -9.04
C VAL A 110 -6.81 -5.64 -9.33
N THR A 111 -6.21 -4.60 -8.74
CA THR A 111 -6.55 -3.19 -8.94
C THR A 111 -5.49 -2.44 -9.75
N TYR A 112 -4.55 -3.17 -10.38
CA TYR A 112 -3.39 -2.64 -11.10
C TYR A 112 -2.35 -1.92 -10.22
N ASP A 113 -2.42 -2.14 -8.90
CA ASP A 113 -1.63 -1.47 -7.88
C ASP A 113 -0.82 -2.50 -7.08
N ALA A 114 0.33 -2.94 -7.59
CA ALA A 114 1.25 -3.84 -6.87
C ALA A 114 2.70 -3.34 -6.93
N ASN A 115 2.86 -2.02 -7.01
CA ASN A 115 4.16 -1.38 -7.13
C ASN A 115 4.57 -0.74 -5.81
N LEU A 116 5.86 -0.81 -5.52
CA LEU A 116 6.51 -0.03 -4.48
C LEU A 116 7.28 1.10 -5.13
N LEU A 117 7.10 2.32 -4.63
CA LEU A 117 7.87 3.48 -5.03
C LEU A 117 8.66 4.00 -3.84
N ILE A 118 9.97 4.11 -4.03
CA ILE A 118 10.91 4.66 -3.05
C ILE A 118 11.55 5.89 -3.70
N ILE A 119 11.61 6.98 -2.95
CA ILE A 119 12.31 8.20 -3.36
C ILE A 119 13.47 8.38 -2.39
N SER A 120 14.69 8.42 -2.93
CA SER A 120 15.92 8.57 -2.17
C SER A 120 16.72 9.76 -2.70
N PRO A 121 17.36 10.57 -1.84
CA PRO A 121 18.29 11.61 -2.28
C PRO A 121 19.56 11.01 -2.91
N ASP A 122 19.97 9.83 -2.45
CA ASP A 122 21.16 9.12 -2.92
C ASP A 122 20.78 7.83 -3.67
N PRO A 123 21.60 7.34 -4.60
CA PRO A 123 21.40 6.03 -5.23
C PRO A 123 21.30 4.93 -4.18
N ILE A 124 20.27 4.10 -4.31
CA ILE A 124 20.08 2.94 -3.43
C ILE A 124 20.99 1.82 -3.97
N PRO A 125 21.81 1.15 -3.15
CA PRO A 125 22.60 0.00 -3.60
C PRO A 125 21.74 -1.19 -4.07
#